data_AF-G3NT83-F1
#
_entry.id   AF-G3NT83-F1
#
_cell.length_a   1.000
_cell.length_b   1.000
_cell.length_c   1.000
_cell.angle_alpha   90.00
_cell.angle_beta   90.00
_cell.angle_gamma   90.00
#
_symmetry.space_group_name_H-M   'P 1'
#
loop_
_entity.id
_entity.type
_entity.pdbx_description
1 polymer ?
#
loop_
_entity_poly.entity_id
_entity_poly.type
_entity_poly.pdbx_seq_one_letter_code
_entity_poly.pdbx_strand_id
1 'polypeptide(L)'
;MQNTFMAVALDLPDETSPYGTIHPRDKQDVAYRLTLGARAVAYGEVGVSFQGPFPTQITLLSKMINVTYDQKVRVTPSKDVFEICCTEGHAPCGPESAWVSSPIMQQGPTTVLLTSDVCPPAEEVSGLRYAWRDWPCDFKACPVYSASGVLPAPPFIAKRSQSVGKQEV
;
A
#
# COMPACT_ATOMS: atom_id res chain seq x y z
N MET A 1 4.56 -18.04 10.15
CA MET A 1 3.76 -18.57 11.27
C MET A 1 2.50 -19.17 10.70
N GLN A 2 2.12 -20.38 11.10
CA GLN A 2 0.84 -20.97 10.68
C GLN A 2 -0.30 -20.32 11.48
N ASN A 3 -1.50 -20.27 10.90
CA ASN A 3 -2.71 -19.75 11.53
C ASN A 3 -2.58 -18.32 12.10
N THR A 4 -1.83 -17.47 11.39
CA THR A 4 -1.63 -16.06 11.77
C THR A 4 -2.24 -15.15 10.71
N PHE A 5 -2.91 -14.09 11.13
CA PHE A 5 -3.48 -13.05 10.28
C PHE A 5 -3.28 -11.67 10.93
N MET A 6 -3.50 -10.62 10.15
CA MET A 6 -3.37 -9.23 10.60
C MET A 6 -4.59 -8.42 10.16
N ALA A 7 -4.92 -7.38 10.92
CA ALA A 7 -5.88 -6.36 10.51
C ALA A 7 -5.15 -5.03 10.27
N VAL A 8 -5.40 -4.43 9.12
CA VAL A 8 -4.90 -3.08 8.83
C VAL A 8 -5.77 -2.07 9.59
N ALA A 9 -5.13 -1.09 10.22
CA ALA A 9 -5.80 -0.06 11.04
C ALA A 9 -5.34 1.38 10.75
N LEU A 10 -4.46 1.57 9.75
CA LEU A 10 -3.89 2.89 9.42
C LEU A 10 -4.90 3.93 8.93
N ASP A 11 -6.07 3.47 8.48
CA ASP A 11 -7.18 4.31 8.02
C ASP A 11 -8.17 4.66 9.14
N LEU A 12 -7.84 4.34 10.39
CA LEU A 12 -8.66 4.65 11.56
C LEU A 12 -7.96 5.65 12.50
N PRO A 13 -7.43 6.77 12.00
CA PRO A 13 -6.86 7.75 12.88
C PRO A 13 -7.97 8.53 13.60
N ASP A 14 -7.66 9.08 14.77
CA ASP A 14 -8.65 9.76 15.63
C ASP A 14 -8.02 10.99 16.30
N GLU A 15 -7.89 12.07 15.51
CA GLU A 15 -7.21 13.31 15.93
C GLU A 15 -7.95 13.96 17.10
N THR A 16 -9.27 13.82 17.08
CA THR A 16 -10.20 14.45 18.01
C THR A 16 -10.50 13.58 19.22
N SER A 17 -9.74 12.50 19.44
CA SER A 17 -9.91 11.66 20.61
C SER A 17 -9.77 12.50 21.90
N PRO A 18 -10.78 12.50 22.79
CA PRO A 18 -10.68 13.22 24.06
C PRO A 18 -9.66 12.58 25.01
N TYR A 19 -9.12 11.42 24.65
CA TYR A 19 -8.11 10.68 25.40
C TYR A 19 -6.69 10.89 24.84
N GLY A 20 -6.52 11.66 23.76
CA GLY A 20 -5.25 11.88 23.07
C GLY A 20 -5.10 11.04 21.81
N THR A 21 -4.25 11.50 20.87
CA THR A 21 -4.11 10.92 19.51
C THR A 21 -3.57 9.49 19.49
N ILE A 22 -2.87 9.07 20.55
CA ILE A 22 -2.41 7.68 20.73
C ILE A 22 -3.51 6.73 21.21
N HIS A 23 -4.71 7.24 21.52
CA HIS A 23 -5.86 6.47 21.97
C HIS A 23 -7.05 6.56 20.99
N PRO A 24 -6.94 5.99 19.77
CA PRO A 24 -8.07 5.92 18.85
C PRO A 24 -9.28 5.19 19.42
N ARG A 25 -10.47 5.73 19.15
CA ARG A 25 -11.74 5.18 19.64
C ARG A 25 -12.28 4.04 18.79
N ASP A 26 -11.91 3.96 17.51
CA ASP A 26 -12.48 3.04 16.50
C ASP A 26 -11.99 1.59 16.61
N LYS A 27 -11.89 1.08 17.83
CA LYS A 27 -11.47 -0.29 18.15
C LYS A 27 -12.45 -1.34 17.62
N GLN A 28 -13.71 -0.97 17.42
CA GLN A 28 -14.71 -1.86 16.84
C GLN A 28 -14.40 -2.20 15.38
N ASP A 29 -13.90 -1.25 14.59
CA ASP A 29 -13.47 -1.50 13.21
C ASP A 29 -12.26 -2.45 13.16
N VAL A 30 -11.29 -2.26 14.06
CA VAL A 30 -10.15 -3.17 14.22
C VAL A 30 -10.62 -4.57 14.61
N ALA A 31 -11.50 -4.67 15.61
CA ALA A 31 -12.05 -5.94 16.08
C ALA A 31 -12.81 -6.67 14.98
N TYR A 32 -13.64 -5.96 14.22
CA TYR A 32 -14.39 -6.53 13.09
C TYR A 32 -13.45 -7.14 12.04
N ARG A 33 -12.41 -6.40 11.64
CA ARG A 33 -11.40 -6.89 10.68
C ARG A 33 -10.65 -8.12 11.21
N LEU A 34 -10.32 -8.15 12.51
CA LEU A 34 -9.72 -9.32 13.15
C LEU A 34 -10.67 -10.52 13.19
N THR A 35 -11.97 -10.30 13.44
CA THR A 35 -12.97 -11.38 13.44
C THR A 35 -13.11 -12.02 12.05
N LEU A 36 -13.00 -11.25 10.96
CA LEU A 36 -12.97 -11.82 9.61
C LEU A 36 -11.77 -12.77 9.43
N GLY A 37 -10.58 -12.36 9.90
CA GLY A 37 -9.39 -13.21 9.87
C GLY A 37 -9.53 -14.46 10.74
N ALA A 38 -10.10 -14.33 11.94
CA ALA A 38 -10.35 -15.46 12.82
C ALA A 38 -11.28 -16.48 12.16
N ARG A 39 -12.41 -16.03 11.60
CA ARG A 39 -13.36 -16.89 10.88
C ARG A 39 -12.68 -17.67 9.75
N ALA A 40 -11.92 -16.98 8.90
CA ALA A 40 -11.25 -17.60 7.76
C ALA A 40 -10.10 -18.55 8.17
N VAL A 41 -9.23 -18.11 9.08
CA VAL A 41 -7.95 -18.77 9.37
C VAL A 41 -8.05 -19.73 10.55
N ALA A 42 -8.70 -19.33 11.64
CA ALA A 42 -8.77 -20.14 12.85
C ALA A 42 -9.96 -21.13 12.82
N TYR A 43 -11.09 -20.71 12.24
CA TYR A 43 -12.31 -21.51 12.17
C TYR A 43 -12.52 -22.19 10.80
N GLY A 44 -11.68 -21.91 9.81
CA GLY A 44 -11.74 -22.54 8.49
C GLY A 44 -12.99 -22.20 7.68
N GLU A 45 -13.64 -21.07 7.97
CA GLU A 45 -14.81 -20.64 7.24
C GLU A 45 -14.44 -20.20 5.81
N VAL A 46 -15.07 -20.82 4.82
CA VAL A 46 -14.80 -20.55 3.40
C VAL A 46 -15.56 -19.31 2.91
N GLY A 47 -14.96 -18.58 1.98
CA GLY A 47 -15.59 -17.40 1.35
C GLY A 47 -15.57 -16.13 2.20
N VAL A 48 -14.91 -16.13 3.35
CA VAL A 48 -14.72 -14.93 4.18
C VAL A 48 -13.52 -14.13 3.66
N SER A 49 -13.78 -12.97 3.05
CA SER A 49 -12.71 -12.01 2.70
C SER A 49 -12.20 -11.32 3.96
N PHE A 50 -10.90 -11.47 4.26
CA PHE A 50 -10.27 -10.87 5.45
C PHE A 50 -8.98 -10.11 5.16
N GLN A 51 -8.46 -10.17 3.92
CA GLN A 51 -7.24 -9.49 3.51
C GLN A 51 -7.59 -8.31 2.60
N GLY A 52 -7.02 -7.14 2.90
CA GLY A 52 -7.06 -6.00 1.99
C GLY A 52 -6.19 -6.24 0.75
N PRO A 53 -6.36 -5.44 -0.32
CA PRO A 53 -5.59 -5.60 -1.54
C PRO A 53 -4.09 -5.48 -1.30
N PHE A 54 -3.31 -6.44 -1.78
CA PHE A 54 -1.85 -6.39 -1.72
C PHE A 54 -1.25 -6.40 -3.13
N PRO A 55 -0.21 -5.58 -3.41
CA PRO A 55 0.41 -5.57 -4.72
C PRO A 55 1.08 -6.93 -5.02
N THR A 56 0.80 -7.46 -6.21
CA THR A 56 1.42 -8.67 -6.75
C THR A 56 2.48 -8.35 -7.79
N GLN A 57 2.34 -7.22 -8.48
CA GLN A 57 3.27 -6.78 -9.50
C GLN A 57 3.36 -5.27 -9.55
N ILE A 58 4.58 -4.75 -9.72
CA ILE A 58 4.85 -3.33 -9.93
C ILE A 58 5.69 -3.23 -11.19
N THR A 59 5.17 -2.55 -12.21
CA THR A 59 5.82 -2.40 -13.50
C THR A 59 6.07 -0.92 -13.79
N LEU A 60 7.32 -0.57 -14.03
CA LEU A 60 7.68 0.76 -14.52
C LEU A 60 7.39 0.84 -16.02
N LEU A 61 6.60 1.83 -16.39
CA LEU A 61 6.33 2.27 -17.75
C LEU A 61 7.07 3.60 -17.97
N SER A 62 7.23 4.04 -19.22
CA SER A 62 8.06 5.21 -19.56
C SER A 62 7.88 6.45 -18.68
N LYS A 63 6.64 6.79 -18.27
CA LYS A 63 6.32 7.92 -17.38
C LYS A 63 5.30 7.56 -16.29
N MET A 64 5.06 6.27 -16.09
CA MET A 64 4.03 5.79 -15.18
C MET A 64 4.51 4.56 -14.45
N ILE A 65 3.91 4.29 -13.30
CA ILE A 65 4.11 3.05 -12.56
C ILE A 65 2.76 2.34 -12.46
N ASN A 66 2.70 1.12 -12.98
CA ASN A 66 1.51 0.27 -12.88
C ASN A 66 1.65 -0.67 -11.67
N VAL A 67 0.74 -0.53 -10.71
CA VAL A 67 0.63 -1.40 -9.54
C VAL A 67 -0.56 -2.32 -9.74
N THR A 68 -0.31 -3.63 -9.81
CA THR A 68 -1.34 -4.67 -9.91
C THR A 68 -1.56 -5.30 -8.55
N TYR A 69 -2.82 -5.46 -8.15
CA TYR A 69 -3.24 -6.05 -6.88
C TYR A 69 -3.72 -7.50 -7.07
N ASP A 70 -3.68 -8.28 -5.98
CA ASP A 70 -4.16 -9.66 -5.90
C ASP A 70 -5.69 -9.82 -6.01
N GLN A 71 -6.43 -8.72 -5.94
CA GLN A 71 -7.89 -8.71 -5.95
C GLN A 71 -8.44 -7.43 -6.59
N LYS A 72 -9.76 -7.39 -6.79
CA LYS A 72 -10.43 -6.18 -7.25
C LYS A 72 -10.34 -5.07 -6.21
N VAL A 73 -10.06 -3.86 -6.68
CA VAL A 73 -9.86 -2.68 -5.84
C VAL A 73 -10.95 -1.65 -6.07
N ARG A 74 -11.26 -0.91 -5.00
CA ARG A 74 -11.98 0.36 -5.06
C ARG A 74 -10.96 1.46 -4.78
N VAL A 75 -10.77 2.37 -5.74
CA VAL A 75 -9.75 3.41 -5.64
C VAL A 75 -10.37 4.81 -5.63
N THR A 76 -9.94 5.65 -4.71
CA THR A 76 -10.21 7.10 -4.75
C THR A 76 -8.96 7.86 -5.19
N PRO A 77 -9.10 9.03 -5.85
CA PRO A 77 -7.96 9.85 -6.22
C PRO A 77 -7.13 10.24 -4.99
N SER A 78 -5.81 10.13 -5.09
CA SER A 78 -4.86 10.62 -4.09
C SER A 78 -3.63 11.17 -4.78
N LYS A 79 -3.05 12.23 -4.22
CA LYS A 79 -1.86 12.88 -4.76
C LYS A 79 -0.58 12.47 -4.06
N ASP A 80 -0.67 11.85 -2.88
CA ASP A 80 0.44 11.84 -1.93
C ASP A 80 0.55 10.59 -1.05
N VAL A 81 -0.41 9.67 -1.09
CA VAL A 81 -0.32 8.40 -0.35
C VAL A 81 0.81 7.50 -0.88
N PHE A 82 1.06 7.58 -2.19
CA PHE A 82 2.08 6.84 -2.90
C PHE A 82 3.28 7.75 -3.00
N GLU A 83 4.45 7.20 -2.70
CA GLU A 83 5.70 7.92 -2.76
C GLU A 83 6.74 7.08 -3.47
N ILE A 84 7.54 7.71 -4.30
CA ILE A 84 8.65 7.08 -5.03
C ILE A 84 9.96 7.68 -4.57
N CYS A 85 11.02 6.90 -4.70
CA CYS A 85 12.37 7.35 -4.46
C CYS A 85 13.20 7.14 -5.72
N CYS A 86 13.92 8.19 -6.08
CA CYS A 86 14.70 8.35 -7.30
C CYS A 86 16.17 8.35 -6.91
N THR A 87 16.95 7.46 -7.50
CA THR A 87 18.38 7.43 -7.26
C THR A 87 19.12 7.15 -8.55
N GLU A 88 20.15 7.97 -8.79
CA GLU A 88 21.11 7.74 -9.87
C GLU A 88 21.69 6.33 -9.75
N GLY A 89 21.82 5.64 -10.88
CA GLY A 89 22.36 4.28 -10.93
C GLY A 89 21.53 3.22 -10.17
N HIS A 90 20.28 3.52 -9.85
CA HIS A 90 19.37 2.61 -9.13
C HIS A 90 19.85 2.17 -7.74
N ALA A 91 20.52 3.07 -7.01
CA ALA A 91 20.92 2.80 -5.63
C ALA A 91 19.69 2.47 -4.75
N PRO A 92 19.76 1.46 -3.86
CA PRO A 92 18.60 1.08 -3.05
C PRO A 92 18.09 2.21 -2.16
N CYS A 93 16.79 2.46 -2.18
CA CYS A 93 16.16 3.44 -1.30
C CYS A 93 16.14 2.94 0.16
N GLY A 94 16.58 3.80 1.07
CA GLY A 94 16.61 3.59 2.51
C GLY A 94 15.59 4.46 3.26
N PRO A 95 15.58 4.39 4.61
CA PRO A 95 14.77 5.26 5.46
C PRO A 95 15.05 6.75 5.23
N GLU A 96 16.33 7.11 5.02
CA GLU A 96 16.81 8.48 4.82
C GLU A 96 16.72 8.97 3.36
N SER A 97 16.22 8.14 2.44
CA SER A 97 16.09 8.56 1.04
C SER A 97 15.04 9.66 0.88
N ALA A 98 15.22 10.53 -0.10
CA ALA A 98 14.19 11.48 -0.50
C ALA A 98 13.03 10.73 -1.16
N TRP A 99 11.89 10.66 -0.46
CA TRP A 99 10.64 10.11 -0.97
C TRP A 99 9.74 11.26 -1.43
N VAL A 100 9.30 11.19 -2.69
CA VAL A 100 8.46 12.22 -3.32
C VAL A 100 7.11 11.64 -3.72
N SER A 101 6.06 12.45 -3.62
CA SER A 101 4.70 12.01 -3.93
C SER A 101 4.53 11.60 -5.40
N SER A 102 3.80 10.51 -5.61
CA SER A 102 3.47 9.92 -6.91
C SER A 102 1.94 9.80 -7.05
N PRO A 103 1.27 10.84 -7.57
CA PRO A 103 -0.19 10.86 -7.71
C PRO A 103 -0.79 9.68 -8.49
N ILE A 104 -1.99 9.27 -8.08
CA ILE A 104 -2.83 8.32 -8.82
C ILE A 104 -3.39 9.01 -10.07
N MET A 105 -3.06 8.47 -11.24
CA MET A 105 -3.48 9.00 -12.54
C MET A 105 -4.70 8.27 -13.09
N GLN A 106 -4.71 6.94 -13.00
CA GLN A 106 -5.80 6.10 -13.50
C GLN A 106 -5.97 4.87 -12.60
N GLN A 107 -7.16 4.28 -12.64
CA GLN A 107 -7.47 3.02 -11.97
C GLN A 107 -8.11 2.04 -12.95
N GLY A 108 -7.80 0.77 -12.78
CA GLY A 108 -8.51 -0.35 -13.38
C GLY A 108 -9.16 -1.23 -12.31
N PRO A 109 -9.80 -2.35 -12.69
CA PRO A 109 -10.45 -3.25 -11.75
C PRO A 109 -9.50 -3.81 -10.68
N THR A 110 -8.24 -4.02 -11.02
CA THR A 110 -7.19 -4.60 -10.15
C THR A 110 -5.88 -3.80 -10.22
N THR A 111 -5.89 -2.62 -10.83
CA THR A 111 -4.67 -1.84 -11.11
C THR A 111 -4.79 -0.39 -10.71
N VAL A 112 -3.66 0.20 -10.33
CA VAL A 112 -3.49 1.63 -10.10
C VAL A 112 -2.30 2.11 -10.91
N LEU A 113 -2.51 3.14 -11.73
CA LEU A 113 -1.45 3.81 -12.48
C LEU A 113 -1.06 5.10 -11.76
N LEU A 114 0.23 5.22 -11.46
CA LEU A 114 0.85 6.37 -10.81
C LEU A 114 1.71 7.15 -11.81
N THR A 115 1.96 8.43 -11.58
CA THR A 115 2.95 9.20 -12.36
C THR A 115 4.37 9.00 -11.80
N SER A 116 5.35 8.88 -12.69
CA SER A 116 6.78 8.95 -12.35
C SER A 116 7.46 10.23 -12.88
N ASP A 117 6.69 11.23 -13.32
CA ASP A 117 7.22 12.47 -13.91
C ASP A 117 8.08 13.30 -12.94
N VAL A 118 7.86 13.13 -11.63
CA VAL A 118 8.66 13.76 -10.57
C VAL A 118 10.06 13.16 -10.42
N CYS A 119 10.39 12.15 -11.23
CA CYS A 119 11.63 11.38 -11.18
C CYS A 119 12.34 11.38 -12.54
N PRO A 120 12.93 12.50 -13.01
CA PRO A 120 13.60 12.53 -14.32
C PRO A 120 15.07 12.06 -14.25
N PRO A 121 15.51 11.11 -15.11
CA PRO A 121 14.71 10.28 -16.02
C PRO A 121 13.92 9.18 -15.29
N ALA A 122 12.69 8.89 -15.73
CA ALA A 122 11.76 7.98 -15.05
C ALA A 122 12.33 6.56 -14.83
N GLU A 123 13.36 6.18 -15.57
CA GLU A 123 14.10 4.94 -15.40
C GLU A 123 14.78 4.84 -14.02
N GLU A 124 15.04 5.97 -13.34
CA GLU A 124 15.70 6.08 -12.04
C GLU A 124 14.80 5.80 -10.82
N VAL A 125 13.56 5.39 -11.04
CA VAL A 125 12.70 4.91 -9.94
C VAL A 125 13.32 3.65 -9.33
N SER A 126 13.75 3.78 -8.06
CA SER A 126 14.45 2.74 -7.31
C SER A 126 13.61 2.17 -6.16
N GLY A 127 12.55 2.89 -5.78
CA GLY A 127 11.60 2.45 -4.78
C GLY A 127 10.21 3.04 -5.00
N LEU A 128 9.20 2.26 -4.62
CA LEU A 128 7.80 2.69 -4.48
C LEU A 128 7.32 2.30 -3.09
N ARG A 129 6.58 3.19 -2.43
CA ARG A 129 5.95 2.90 -1.16
C ARG A 129 4.54 3.46 -1.10
N TYR A 130 3.70 2.85 -0.27
CA TYR A 130 2.30 3.25 -0.06
C TYR A 130 2.01 3.41 1.43
N ALA A 131 1.33 4.50 1.79
CA ALA A 131 0.82 4.78 3.13
C ALA A 131 1.91 4.75 4.23
N TRP A 132 3.09 5.33 3.96
CA TRP A 132 4.25 5.32 4.86
C TRP A 132 4.42 6.56 5.74
N ARG A 133 3.47 7.50 5.69
CA ARG A 133 3.43 8.64 6.60
C ARG A 133 2.77 8.23 7.92
N ASP A 134 3.07 8.95 9.00
CA ASP A 134 2.42 8.76 10.30
C ASP A 134 0.88 8.85 10.20
N TRP A 135 0.41 9.72 9.29
CA TRP A 135 -0.99 9.93 8.98
C TRP A 135 -1.21 9.87 7.46
N PRO A 136 -1.38 8.67 6.88
CA PRO A 136 -1.39 8.51 5.43
C PRO A 136 -2.72 8.91 4.78
N CYS A 137 -3.81 8.97 5.55
CA CYS A 137 -5.16 9.30 5.09
C CYS A 137 -6.09 9.64 6.26
N ASP A 138 -7.23 10.27 5.97
CA ASP A 138 -8.28 10.51 6.97
C ASP A 138 -9.07 9.23 7.32
N PHE A 139 -9.93 9.34 8.32
CA PHE A 139 -10.81 8.28 8.78
C PHE A 139 -11.58 7.61 7.64
N LYS A 140 -11.27 6.33 7.39
CA LYS A 140 -11.82 5.48 6.32
C LYS A 140 -11.71 6.10 4.93
N ALA A 141 -10.69 6.94 4.72
CA ALA A 141 -10.48 7.69 3.49
C ALA A 141 -9.17 7.34 2.77
N CYS A 142 -8.57 6.19 3.12
CA CYS A 142 -7.42 5.70 2.38
C CYS A 142 -7.79 5.38 0.92
N PRO A 143 -6.89 5.57 -0.04
CA PRO A 143 -7.32 5.54 -1.42
C PRO A 143 -7.48 4.15 -2.00
N VAL A 144 -6.90 3.10 -1.41
CA VAL A 144 -7.02 1.73 -1.93
C VAL A 144 -7.71 0.83 -0.92
N TYR A 145 -8.89 0.33 -1.29
CA TYR A 145 -9.67 -0.65 -0.54
C TYR A 145 -9.99 -1.88 -1.39
N SER A 146 -10.37 -2.97 -0.73
CA SER A 146 -11.07 -4.09 -1.37
C SER A 146 -12.30 -3.60 -2.13
N ALA A 147 -12.78 -4.36 -3.12
CA ALA A 147 -14.01 -4.03 -3.85
C ALA A 147 -15.23 -3.76 -2.95
N SER A 148 -15.31 -4.39 -1.77
CA SER A 148 -16.36 -4.13 -0.78
C SER A 148 -16.22 -2.79 -0.04
N GLY A 149 -15.05 -2.15 -0.10
CA GLY A 149 -14.74 -0.93 0.64
C GLY A 149 -14.44 -1.14 2.13
N VAL A 150 -14.34 -2.39 2.59
CA VAL A 150 -14.21 -2.72 4.01
C VAL A 150 -12.74 -2.84 4.45
N LEU A 151 -11.90 -3.42 3.59
CA LEU A 151 -10.53 -3.80 3.93
C LEU A 151 -9.55 -2.87 3.18
N PRO A 152 -8.83 -1.98 3.88
CA PRO A 152 -7.83 -1.12 3.26
C PRO A 152 -6.60 -1.92 2.85
N ALA A 153 -5.90 -1.46 1.82
CA ALA A 153 -4.58 -1.97 1.50
C ALA A 153 -3.60 -1.65 2.66
N PRO A 154 -2.76 -2.60 3.08
CA PRO A 154 -1.71 -2.36 4.07
C PRO A 154 -0.60 -1.47 3.49
N PRO A 155 0.25 -0.88 4.34
CA PRO A 155 1.41 -0.15 3.85
C PRO A 155 2.40 -1.16 3.25
N PHE A 156 3.08 -0.76 2.18
CA PHE A 156 4.12 -1.58 1.56
C PHE A 156 5.27 -0.72 1.08
N ILE A 157 6.44 -1.33 0.97
CA ILE A 157 7.59 -0.77 0.28
C ILE A 157 8.11 -1.82 -0.70
N ALA A 158 8.27 -1.42 -1.95
CA ALA A 158 8.87 -2.21 -3.00
C ALA A 158 10.16 -1.51 -3.44
N LYS A 159 11.25 -2.26 -3.42
CA LYS A 159 12.56 -1.79 -3.87
C LYS A 159 12.92 -2.53 -5.15
N ARG A 160 13.54 -1.84 -6.09
CA ARG A 160 14.06 -2.49 -7.29
C ARG A 160 15.14 -3.49 -6.86
N SER A 161 14.97 -4.76 -7.21
CA SER A 161 16.01 -5.76 -7.03
C SER A 161 17.17 -5.46 -7.98
N GLN A 162 18.39 -5.42 -7.47
CA GLN A 162 19.58 -5.39 -8.33
C GLN A 162 19.67 -6.76 -9.01
N SER A 163 19.67 -6.78 -10.34
CA SER A 163 20.15 -7.93 -11.08
C SER A 163 21.66 -8.03 -10.84
N VAL A 164 22.08 -8.94 -9.96
CA VAL A 164 23.47 -9.38 -9.92
C VAL A 164 23.76 -9.98 -11.29
N GLY A 165 24.65 -9.35 -12.05
CA GLY A 165 25.02 -9.82 -13.38
C GLY A 165 25.42 -11.30 -13.29
N LYS A 166 24.82 -12.13 -14.13
CA LYS A 166 25.35 -13.47 -14.38
C LYS A 166 26.75 -13.29 -14.93
N GLN A 167 27.75 -13.62 -14.13
CA GLN A 167 29.08 -13.93 -14.64
C GLN A 167 28.90 -15.13 -15.56
N GLU A 168 29.15 -14.93 -16.85
CA GLU A 168 29.26 -15.99 -17.83
C GLU A 168 30.37 -16.96 -17.40
N VAL A 169 30.06 -18.25 -17.43
CA VAL A 169 31.02 -19.36 -17.39
C VAL A 169 30.99 -20.02 -18.76
#